data_AF-A0A839VM20-F1
#
_entry.id   AF-A0A839VM20-F1
#
_cell.length_a   1.000
_cell.length_b   1.000
_cell.length_c   1.000
_cell.angle_alpha   90.00
_cell.angle_beta   90.00
_cell.angle_gamma   90.00
#
_symmetry.space_group_name_H-M   'P 1'
#
loop_
_entity.id
_entity.type
_entity.pdbx_description
1 polymer ?
#
loop_
_entity_poly.entity_id
_entity_poly.type
_entity_poly.pdbx_seq_one_letter_code
_entity_poly.pdbx_strand_id
1 'polypeptide(L)'
;MIDNDSSSAGTNNNANATSPHAADSTIHHDFHWIDGELQGSLYGNLLETTLDVSAGIHACLQIVYASALERAANDDADPETPATPVVGIVQADQLMRLAMASAGLLRDEARRQVDELAESPT
;
A
#
# COMPACT_ATOMS: atom_id res chain seq x y z
N MET A 1 10.55 52.11 52.11
CA MET A 1 10.37 53.26 51.22
C MET A 1 10.83 52.81 49.85
N ILE A 2 9.94 52.89 48.87
CA ILE A 2 10.20 52.53 47.47
C ILE A 2 11.23 53.51 46.94
N ASP A 3 12.27 53.03 46.27
CA ASP A 3 12.95 53.81 45.23
C ASP A 3 13.21 52.91 44.03
N ASN A 4 12.53 53.32 42.96
CA ASN A 4 12.58 52.84 41.60
C ASN A 4 13.67 53.63 40.90
N ASP A 5 14.68 52.99 40.33
CA ASP A 5 15.56 53.66 39.37
C ASP A 5 15.76 52.80 38.12
N SER A 6 15.58 53.47 36.99
CA SER A 6 15.43 52.89 35.67
C SER A 6 16.75 52.87 34.91
N SER A 7 16.81 51.97 33.92
CA SER A 7 17.56 52.09 32.65
C SER A 7 18.73 51.12 32.47
N SER A 8 18.49 50.12 31.62
CA SER A 8 19.45 49.74 30.59
C SER A 8 18.69 49.14 29.41
N ALA A 9 18.79 49.83 28.28
CA ALA A 9 18.27 49.43 26.99
C ALA A 9 18.87 48.09 26.55
N GLY A 10 18.05 47.03 26.61
CA GLY A 10 18.30 45.77 25.92
C GLY A 10 17.64 45.79 24.55
N THR A 11 18.35 46.29 23.55
CA THR A 11 17.97 46.20 22.13
C THR A 11 17.99 44.73 21.69
N ASN A 12 16.88 44.03 21.80
CA ASN A 12 16.77 42.65 21.30
C ASN A 12 16.38 42.67 19.83
N ASN A 13 17.41 42.82 19.00
CA ASN A 13 17.33 42.71 17.56
C ASN A 13 16.96 41.27 17.14
N ASN A 14 15.88 41.17 16.38
CA ASN A 14 15.72 40.34 15.19
C ASN A 14 16.38 38.94 15.17
N ALA A 15 15.54 37.91 15.28
CA ALA A 15 15.58 36.81 14.32
C ALA A 15 14.15 36.39 14.04
N ASN A 16 13.49 37.12 13.13
CA ASN A 16 12.38 36.58 12.38
C ASN A 16 12.91 35.37 11.60
N ALA A 17 12.95 34.21 12.24
CA ALA A 17 13.18 32.92 11.61
C ALA A 17 11.92 32.56 10.82
N THR A 18 11.62 33.35 9.78
CA THR A 18 10.86 32.86 8.65
C THR A 18 11.75 31.79 8.04
N SER A 19 11.61 30.56 8.54
CA SER A 19 12.11 29.41 7.80
C SER A 19 11.57 29.54 6.39
N PRO A 20 12.39 29.55 5.34
CA PRO A 20 11.88 29.26 4.03
C PRO A 20 11.47 27.79 4.10
N HIS A 21 10.24 27.54 4.57
CA HIS A 21 9.50 26.39 4.07
C HIS A 21 9.25 26.76 2.62
N ALA A 22 10.29 26.59 1.79
CA ALA A 22 10.09 26.32 0.39
C ALA A 22 9.05 25.21 0.42
N ALA A 23 7.85 25.55 -0.01
CA ALA A 23 6.86 24.56 -0.37
C ALA A 23 7.52 23.79 -1.50
N ASP A 24 8.32 22.80 -1.13
CA ASP A 24 8.80 21.79 -2.03
C ASP A 24 7.52 21.10 -2.46
N SER A 25 7.00 21.53 -3.60
CA SER A 25 5.84 20.90 -4.22
C SER A 25 6.32 19.50 -4.57
N THR A 26 6.19 18.58 -3.64
CA THR A 26 6.45 17.17 -3.87
C THR A 26 5.46 16.76 -4.95
N ILE A 27 5.94 16.68 -6.18
CA ILE A 27 5.13 16.24 -7.31
C ILE A 27 4.83 14.77 -7.02
N HIS A 28 3.56 14.47 -6.70
CA HIS A 28 3.11 13.10 -6.55
C HIS A 28 3.21 12.44 -7.92
N HIS A 29 4.09 11.46 -8.03
CA HIS A 29 4.13 10.56 -9.15
C HIS A 29 3.39 9.29 -8.78
N ASP A 30 2.63 8.75 -9.73
CA ASP A 30 2.00 7.46 -9.55
C ASP A 30 3.07 6.38 -9.36
N PHE A 31 2.74 5.37 -8.57
CA PHE A 31 3.64 4.26 -8.34
C PHE A 31 3.74 3.41 -9.62
N HIS A 32 4.98 3.15 -10.05
CA HIS A 32 5.29 2.33 -11.22
C HIS A 32 6.30 1.26 -10.85
N TRP A 33 6.11 0.05 -11.40
CA TRP A 33 7.05 -1.06 -11.25
C TRP A 33 8.08 -1.10 -12.39
N ILE A 34 7.74 -0.51 -13.54
CA ILE A 34 8.54 -0.60 -14.76
C ILE A 34 9.01 0.81 -15.15
N ASP A 35 10.33 0.99 -15.13
CA ASP A 35 10.99 2.21 -15.60
C ASP A 35 11.38 2.10 -17.10
N GLY A 36 11.55 3.25 -17.75
CA GLY A 36 12.16 3.34 -19.08
C GLY A 36 11.16 3.17 -20.24
N GLU A 37 11.60 2.58 -21.36
CA GLU A 37 10.84 2.59 -22.63
C GLU A 37 9.50 1.85 -22.59
N LEU A 38 9.31 0.99 -21.59
CA LEU A 38 8.06 0.26 -21.38
C LEU A 38 7.06 1.05 -20.53
N GLN A 39 7.50 2.07 -19.82
CA GLN A 39 6.66 2.90 -18.96
C GLN A 39 5.60 3.65 -19.79
N GLY A 40 4.33 3.52 -19.41
CA GLY A 40 3.21 4.13 -20.13
C GLY A 40 2.84 3.45 -21.46
N SER A 41 3.54 2.38 -21.85
CA SER A 41 3.10 1.53 -22.96
C SER A 41 1.92 0.65 -22.53
N LEU A 42 1.08 0.24 -23.47
CA LEU A 42 -0.07 -0.64 -23.20
C LEU A 42 0.37 -1.95 -22.52
N TYR A 43 1.45 -2.56 -23.00
CA TYR A 43 2.04 -3.77 -22.43
C TYR A 43 2.66 -3.54 -21.05
N GLY A 44 3.35 -2.42 -20.86
CA GLY A 44 3.89 -2.02 -19.57
C GLY A 44 2.79 -1.90 -18.53
N ASN A 45 1.73 -1.15 -18.83
CA ASN A 45 0.59 -0.95 -17.93
C ASN A 45 -0.11 -2.28 -17.56
N LEU A 46 -0.25 -3.19 -18.53
CA LEU A 46 -0.81 -4.53 -18.29
C LEU A 46 0.09 -5.34 -17.33
N LEU A 47 1.41 -5.29 -17.53
CA LEU A 47 2.36 -5.98 -16.66
C LEU A 47 2.36 -5.40 -15.25
N GLU A 48 2.37 -4.08 -15.10
CA GLU A 48 2.28 -3.42 -13.79
C GLU A 48 1.00 -3.84 -13.05
N THR A 49 -0.15 -3.75 -13.73
CA THR A 49 -1.43 -4.19 -13.18
C THR A 49 -1.40 -5.68 -12.80
N THR A 50 -0.80 -6.52 -13.63
CA THR A 50 -0.67 -7.96 -13.38
C THR A 50 0.17 -8.22 -12.12
N LEU A 51 1.29 -7.50 -11.96
CA LEU A 51 2.16 -7.62 -10.80
C LEU A 51 1.45 -7.19 -9.52
N ASP A 52 0.77 -6.04 -9.53
CA ASP A 52 0.03 -5.53 -8.38
C ASP A 52 -1.09 -6.48 -7.95
N VAL A 53 -1.93 -6.90 -8.90
CA VAL A 53 -3.04 -7.82 -8.60
C VAL A 53 -2.51 -9.16 -8.10
N SER A 54 -1.44 -9.69 -8.71
CA SER A 54 -0.83 -10.95 -8.28
C SER A 54 -0.22 -10.85 -6.87
N ALA A 55 0.45 -9.73 -6.55
CA ALA A 55 0.98 -9.48 -5.22
C ALA A 55 -0.15 -9.41 -4.17
N GLY A 56 -1.25 -8.72 -4.49
CA GLY A 56 -2.44 -8.65 -3.64
C GLY A 56 -3.11 -10.02 -3.41
N ILE A 57 -3.28 -10.82 -4.47
CA ILE A 57 -3.79 -12.20 -4.38
C ILE A 57 -2.88 -13.04 -3.48
N HIS A 58 -1.57 -12.99 -3.70
CA HIS A 58 -0.60 -13.74 -2.92
C HIS A 58 -0.66 -13.37 -1.43
N ALA A 59 -0.72 -12.07 -1.10
CA ALA A 59 -0.85 -11.60 0.27
C ALA A 59 -2.16 -12.10 0.93
N CYS A 60 -3.29 -12.05 0.21
CA CYS A 60 -4.56 -12.59 0.71
C CYS A 60 -4.44 -14.08 1.05
N LEU A 61 -3.81 -14.88 0.18
CA LEU A 61 -3.61 -16.30 0.40
C LEU A 61 -2.69 -16.59 1.58
N GLN A 62 -1.61 -15.81 1.75
CA GLN A 62 -0.72 -15.93 2.90
C GLN A 62 -1.45 -15.65 4.22
N ILE A 63 -2.27 -14.60 4.27
CA ILE A 63 -3.05 -14.26 5.47
C ILE A 63 -4.04 -15.37 5.81
N VAL A 64 -4.79 -15.85 4.81
CA VAL A 64 -5.77 -16.93 5.00
C VAL A 64 -5.09 -18.21 5.50
N TYR A 65 -3.96 -18.57 4.89
CA TYR A 65 -3.20 -19.76 5.25
C TYR A 65 -2.61 -19.66 6.66
N ALA A 66 -1.97 -18.54 7.01
CA ALA A 66 -1.42 -18.31 8.34
C ALA A 66 -2.51 -18.43 9.42
N SER A 67 -3.67 -17.81 9.21
CA SER A 67 -4.79 -17.92 10.14
C SER A 67 -5.40 -19.32 10.22
N ALA A 68 -5.33 -20.12 9.14
CA ALA A 68 -5.74 -21.52 9.20
C ALA A 68 -4.78 -22.36 10.04
N LEU A 69 -3.46 -22.14 9.91
CA LEU A 69 -2.44 -22.79 10.74
C LEU A 69 -2.61 -22.43 12.22
N GLU A 70 -2.85 -21.17 12.55
CA GLU A 70 -3.06 -20.73 13.93
C GLU A 70 -4.28 -21.41 14.56
N ARG A 71 -5.38 -21.57 13.82
CA ARG A 71 -6.57 -22.29 14.30
C ARG A 71 -6.29 -23.77 14.53
N ALA A 72 -5.64 -24.44 13.57
CA ALA A 72 -5.28 -25.85 13.73
C ALA A 72 -4.35 -26.06 14.94
N ALA A 73 -3.37 -25.17 15.13
CA ALA A 73 -2.50 -25.22 16.30
C ALA A 73 -3.26 -25.04 17.62
N ASN A 74 -4.28 -24.17 17.66
CA ASN A 74 -5.12 -24.00 18.84
C ASN A 74 -6.00 -25.22 19.13
N ASP A 75 -6.51 -25.89 18.09
CA ASP A 75 -7.32 -27.10 18.24
C ASP A 75 -6.51 -28.25 18.88
N ASP A 76 -5.19 -28.28 18.65
CA ASP A 76 -4.25 -29.25 19.22
C ASP A 76 -3.62 -28.81 20.56
N ALA A 77 -3.82 -27.55 20.99
CA ALA A 77 -3.16 -26.96 22.15
C ALA A 77 -4.00 -27.02 23.45
N ASP A 78 -3.33 -26.79 24.59
CA ASP A 78 -3.98 -26.62 25.90
C ASP A 78 -4.83 -25.33 25.89
N PRO A 79 -6.10 -25.33 26.37
CA PRO A 79 -7.02 -24.20 26.21
C PRO A 79 -6.58 -22.89 26.89
N GLU A 80 -5.55 -22.94 27.74
CA GLU A 80 -5.08 -21.81 28.53
C GLU A 80 -4.20 -20.82 27.74
N THR A 81 -3.71 -21.18 26.55
CA THR A 81 -2.87 -20.29 25.72
C THR A 81 -3.16 -20.33 24.22
N PRO A 82 -4.36 -19.96 23.75
CA PRO A 82 -4.64 -19.91 22.32
C PRO A 82 -3.94 -18.74 21.64
N ALA A 83 -3.32 -18.97 20.49
CA ALA A 83 -2.87 -17.92 19.59
C ALA A 83 -4.08 -17.29 18.90
N THR A 84 -4.19 -15.96 18.87
CA THR A 84 -5.30 -15.32 18.16
C THR A 84 -5.00 -15.29 16.66
N PRO A 85 -5.83 -15.90 15.80
CA PRO A 85 -5.58 -15.88 14.37
C PRO A 85 -5.62 -14.46 13.80
N VAL A 86 -4.75 -14.14 12.85
CA VAL A 86 -4.67 -12.79 12.23
C VAL A 86 -6.04 -12.31 11.70
N VAL A 87 -6.82 -13.21 11.10
CA VAL A 87 -8.19 -12.95 10.67
C VAL A 87 -9.15 -14.01 11.20
N GLY A 88 -10.43 -13.65 11.39
CA GLY A 88 -11.49 -14.60 11.73
C GLY A 88 -11.94 -15.42 10.51
N ILE A 89 -12.83 -16.40 10.74
CA ILE A 89 -13.29 -17.33 9.68
C ILE A 89 -14.03 -16.57 8.57
N VAL A 90 -14.90 -15.62 8.95
CA VAL A 90 -15.68 -14.83 8.00
C VAL A 90 -14.76 -13.94 7.14
N GLN A 91 -13.79 -13.28 7.75
CA GLN A 91 -12.82 -12.45 7.03
C GLN A 91 -11.93 -13.29 6.10
N ALA A 92 -11.55 -14.50 6.52
CA ALA A 92 -10.78 -15.41 5.67
C ALA A 92 -11.56 -15.84 4.42
N ASP A 93 -12.87 -16.16 4.54
CA ASP A 93 -13.73 -16.45 3.38
C ASP A 93 -13.87 -15.24 2.45
N GLN A 94 -14.05 -14.04 3.01
CA GLN A 94 -14.10 -12.80 2.22
C GLN A 94 -12.79 -12.54 1.46
N LEU A 95 -11.63 -12.71 2.11
CA LEU A 95 -10.32 -12.57 1.47
C LEU A 95 -10.11 -13.61 0.37
N MET A 96 -10.53 -14.86 0.59
CA MET A 96 -10.45 -15.91 -0.42
C MET A 96 -11.32 -15.57 -1.64
N ARG A 97 -12.55 -15.11 -1.43
CA ARG A 97 -13.45 -14.68 -2.53
C ARG A 97 -12.90 -13.48 -3.28
N LEU A 98 -12.32 -12.51 -2.56
CA LEU A 98 -11.64 -11.37 -3.17
C LEU A 98 -10.49 -11.85 -4.06
N ALA A 99 -9.61 -12.72 -3.56
CA ALA A 99 -8.50 -13.28 -4.32
C ALA A 99 -8.98 -14.01 -5.59
N MET A 100 -10.04 -14.82 -5.48
CA MET A 100 -10.63 -15.51 -6.64
C MET A 100 -11.23 -14.52 -7.66
N ALA A 101 -11.94 -13.50 -7.20
CA ALA A 101 -12.52 -12.47 -8.06
C ALA A 101 -11.43 -11.67 -8.78
N SER A 102 -10.39 -11.25 -8.06
CA SER A 102 -9.22 -10.57 -8.63
C SER A 102 -8.49 -11.42 -9.67
N ALA A 103 -8.28 -12.71 -9.40
CA ALA A 103 -7.69 -13.63 -10.36
C ALA A 103 -8.56 -13.77 -11.62
N GLY A 104 -9.89 -13.81 -11.45
CA GLY A 104 -10.86 -13.83 -12.56
C GLY A 104 -10.78 -12.58 -13.42
N LEU A 105 -10.80 -11.39 -12.80
CA LEU A 105 -10.67 -10.12 -13.51
C LEU A 105 -9.36 -10.02 -14.29
N LEU A 106 -8.24 -10.45 -13.69
CA LEU A 106 -6.94 -10.46 -14.34
C LEU A 106 -6.92 -11.40 -15.56
N ARG A 107 -7.50 -12.59 -15.44
CA ARG A 107 -7.62 -13.55 -16.55
C ARG A 107 -8.47 -12.96 -17.68
N ASP A 108 -9.60 -12.37 -17.35
CA ASP A 108 -10.55 -11.86 -18.33
C ASP A 108 -9.94 -10.64 -19.07
N GLU A 109 -9.22 -9.78 -18.36
CA GLU A 109 -8.44 -8.68 -18.94
C GLU A 109 -7.29 -9.17 -19.84
N ALA A 110 -6.51 -10.15 -19.38
CA ALA A 110 -5.45 -10.74 -20.19
C ALA A 110 -5.99 -11.34 -21.50
N ARG A 111 -7.18 -11.95 -21.44
CA ARG A 111 -7.83 -12.50 -22.64
C ARG A 111 -8.32 -11.42 -23.59
N ARG A 112 -8.93 -10.35 -23.06
CA ARG A 112 -9.31 -9.17 -23.86
C ARG A 112 -8.12 -8.60 -24.63
N GLN A 113 -6.97 -8.49 -23.97
CA GLN A 113 -5.73 -7.98 -24.56
C GLN A 113 -5.20 -8.89 -25.68
N VAL A 114 -5.27 -10.22 -25.51
CA VAL A 114 -4.89 -11.17 -26.57
C VAL A 114 -5.79 -11.03 -27.80
N ASP A 115 -7.09 -10.88 -27.59
CA ASP A 115 -8.07 -10.71 -28.69
C ASP A 115 -7.79 -9.39 -29.45
N GLU A 116 -7.53 -8.29 -28.74
CA GLU A 116 -7.19 -6.99 -29.34
C GLU A 116 -5.91 -7.04 -30.18
N LEU A 117 -4.90 -7.78 -29.71
CA LEU A 117 -3.65 -7.96 -30.44
C LEU A 117 -3.82 -8.84 -31.68
N ALA A 118 -4.70 -9.85 -31.62
CA ALA A 118 -5.01 -10.70 -32.76
C ALA A 118 -5.80 -9.95 -33.86
N GLU A 119 -6.56 -8.92 -33.49
CA GLU A 119 -7.34 -8.09 -34.41
C GLU A 119 -6.56 -6.91 -35.02
N SER A 120 -5.40 -6.54 -34.46
CA SER A 120 -4.56 -5.47 -35.04
C SER A 120 -3.79 -5.97 -36.29
N PRO A 121 -3.98 -5.38 -37.49
CA PRO A 121 -3.22 -5.78 -38.66
C PRO A 121 -1.77 -5.30 -38.51
N THR A 122 -0.84 -6.26 -38.53
CA THR A 122 0.62 -6.03 -38.60
C THR A 122 1.04 -5.37 -39.90
#